data_AF-A0A645HQV2-F1
#
_entry.id   AF-A0A645HQV2-F1
#
_cell.length_a   1.000
_cell.length_b   1.000
_cell.length_c   1.000
_cell.angle_alpha   90.00
_cell.angle_beta   90.00
_cell.angle_gamma   90.00
#
_symmetry.space_group_name_H-M   'P 1'
#
loop_
_entity.id
_entity.type
_entity.pdbx_description
1 polymer ?
#
loop_
_entity_poly.entity_id
_entity_poly.type
_entity_poly.pdbx_seq_one_letter_code
_entity_poly.pdbx_strand_id
1 'polypeptide(L)' 'MLGKTLKHGNTTVDINRAFYEGELVSEEELEKALEEATTANLFGEKTIRCAIKCRLIDPDSVIVIDCVPHAQVFRV' A
#
# COMPACT_ATOMS: atom_id res chain seq x y z
N MET A 1 -5.75 9.67 3.24
CA MET A 1 -5.66 8.92 1.96
C MET A 1 -7.01 8.39 1.53
N LEU A 2 -7.77 7.78 2.44
CA LEU A 2 -9.13 7.29 2.19
C LEU A 2 -10.06 8.32 1.54
N GLY A 3 -10.88 7.86 0.60
CA GLY A 3 -11.86 8.66 -0.14
C GLY A 3 -11.26 9.61 -1.18
N LYS A 4 -9.95 9.52 -1.46
CA LYS A 4 -9.30 10.30 -2.52
C LYS A 4 -9.28 9.52 -3.82
N THR A 5 -9.34 10.26 -4.92
CA THR A 5 -9.11 9.75 -6.26
C THR A 5 -7.75 10.22 -6.76
N LEU A 6 -6.83 9.29 -7.00
CA LEU A 6 -5.47 9.54 -7.48
C LEU A 6 -5.42 9.39 -9.02
N LYS A 7 -4.57 10.16 -9.69
CA LYS A 7 -4.39 10.10 -11.15
C LYS A 7 -2.95 9.74 -11.53
N HIS A 8 -2.80 8.92 -12.55
CA HIS A 8 -1.51 8.60 -13.16
C HIS A 8 -1.69 8.41 -14.68
N GLY A 9 -1.32 9.45 -15.44
CA GLY A 9 -1.61 9.51 -16.87
C GLY A 9 -3.11 9.45 -17.13
N ASN A 10 -3.54 8.45 -17.92
CA ASN A 10 -4.95 8.20 -18.21
C ASN A 10 -5.63 7.28 -17.18
N THR A 11 -4.88 6.77 -16.19
CA THR A 11 -5.40 5.87 -15.17
C THR A 11 -5.85 6.65 -13.95
N THR A 12 -6.99 6.25 -13.41
CA THR A 12 -7.55 6.82 -12.18
C THR A 12 -7.67 5.69 -11.15
N VAL A 13 -7.17 5.95 -9.93
CA VAL A 13 -7.26 5.03 -8.79
C VAL A 13 -8.14 5.65 -7.74
N ASP A 14 -9.28 5.03 -7.46
CA ASP A 14 -10.15 5.44 -6.38
C ASP A 14 -9.77 4.73 -5.08
N ILE A 15 -9.32 5.46 -4.07
CA ILE A 15 -9.06 4.95 -2.72
C ILE A 15 -10.40 4.85 -1.98
N ASN A 16 -11.28 4.03 -2.53
CA ASN A 16 -12.64 3.83 -2.07
C ASN A 16 -12.64 3.29 -0.65
N ARG A 17 -13.41 3.95 0.24
CA ARG A 17 -13.60 3.54 1.63
C ARG A 17 -14.11 2.12 1.77
N ALA A 18 -15.05 1.68 0.94
CA ALA A 18 -15.58 0.32 1.00
C ALA A 18 -14.52 -0.77 0.72
N PHE A 19 -13.39 -0.42 0.10
CA PHE A 19 -12.30 -1.35 -0.20
C PHE A 19 -11.06 -1.15 0.69
N TYR A 20 -10.69 0.10 0.99
CA TYR A 20 -9.45 0.44 1.72
C TYR A 20 -9.67 0.85 3.18
N GLU A 21 -10.88 1.20 3.59
CA GLU A 21 -11.16 1.54 4.99
C GLU A 21 -11.29 0.26 5.81
N GLY A 22 -10.51 0.19 6.88
CA GLY A 22 -10.47 -0.92 7.81
C GLY A 22 -10.03 -0.43 9.18
N GLU A 23 -9.43 -1.31 9.96
CA GLU A 23 -8.96 -0.96 11.30
C GLU A 23 -7.73 -0.06 11.25
N LEU A 24 -7.68 0.92 12.16
CA LEU A 24 -6.47 1.71 12.39
C LEU A 24 -5.54 0.88 13.27
N VAL A 25 -4.40 0.50 12.70
CA VAL A 25 -3.42 -0.37 13.35
C VAL A 25 -2.09 0.36 13.56
N SER A 26 -1.31 -0.14 14.51
CA SER A 26 0.09 0.24 14.73
C SER A 26 1.00 -0.29 13.60
N GLU A 27 2.24 0.21 13.54
CA GLU A 27 3.25 -0.31 12.60
C GLU A 27 3.54 -1.79 12.87
N GLU A 28 3.62 -2.22 14.13
CA GLU A 28 3.87 -3.63 14.52
C GLU A 28 2.75 -4.58 14.08
N GLU A 29 1.49 -4.16 14.20
CA GLU A 29 0.35 -4.94 13.71
C GLU A 29 0.32 -5.03 12.19
N LEU A 30 0.68 -3.94 11.50
CA LEU A 30 0.83 -3.94 10.05
C LEU A 30 1.94 -4.90 9.59
N GLU A 31 3.09 -4.91 10.27
CA GLU A 31 4.19 -5.83 9.97
C GLU A 31 3.74 -7.29 10.04
N LYS A 32 3.06 -7.68 11.12
CA LYS A 32 2.50 -9.04 11.28
C LYS A 32 1.50 -9.39 10.19
N ALA A 33 0.58 -8.48 9.89
CA ALA A 33 -0.41 -8.70 8.83
C ALA A 33 0.26 -8.87 7.45
N LEU A 34 1.31 -8.09 7.17
CA LEU A 34 2.08 -8.20 5.93
C LEU A 34 2.89 -9.51 5.86
N GLU A 35 3.41 -10.02 6.98
CA GLU A 35 4.10 -11.31 7.03
C GLU A 35 3.15 -12.48 6.69
N GLU A 36 1.90 -12.43 7.13
CA GLU A 36 0.91 -13.49 6.88
C GLU A 36 0.19 -13.35 5.52
N ALA A 37 0.19 -12.16 4.92
CA ALA A 37 -0.54 -11.89 3.69
C ALA A 37 -0.02 -12.66 2.46
N THR A 38 -0.93 -13.27 1.71
CA THR A 38 -0.66 -13.78 0.36
C THR A 38 -0.59 -12.65 -0.66
N THR A 39 -1.43 -11.61 -0.48
CA THR A 39 -1.46 -10.42 -1.33
C THR A 39 -1.63 -9.17 -0.49
N ALA A 40 -0.97 -8.08 -0.87
CA ALA A 40 -1.15 -6.79 -0.21
C ALA A 40 -1.16 -5.65 -1.23
N ASN A 41 -2.12 -4.74 -1.09
CA ASN A 41 -2.25 -3.55 -1.93
C ASN A 41 -1.99 -2.30 -1.08
N LEU A 42 -0.88 -1.62 -1.32
CA LEU A 42 -0.30 -0.68 -0.37
C LEU A 42 -0.21 0.73 -0.96
N PHE A 43 -0.67 1.72 -0.20
CA PHE A 43 -0.59 3.14 -0.57
C PHE A 43 -0.09 3.98 0.60
N GLY A 44 0.79 4.94 0.29
CA GLY A 44 1.27 5.94 1.24
C GLY A 44 2.64 5.64 1.84
N GLU A 45 3.38 6.70 2.17
CA GLU A 45 4.79 6.63 2.56
C GLU A 45 5.04 5.72 3.77
N LYS A 46 4.20 5.82 4.80
CA LYS A 46 4.36 5.01 6.02
C LYS A 46 4.21 3.53 5.74
N THR A 47 3.19 3.16 4.98
CA THR A 47 2.87 1.77 4.60
C THR A 47 3.97 1.19 3.72
N ILE A 48 4.45 1.94 2.72
CA ILE A 48 5.52 1.48 1.82
C ILE A 48 6.85 1.30 2.58
N ARG A 49 7.21 2.24 3.47
CA ARG A 49 8.40 2.10 4.33
C ARG A 49 8.35 0.83 5.18
N CYS A 50 7.21 0.54 5.79
CA CYS A 50 7.00 -0.66 6.59
C CYS A 50 7.21 -1.92 5.75
N ALA A 51 6.61 -2.00 4.56
CA ALA A 51 6.76 -3.18 3.70
C ALA A 51 8.19 -3.38 3.16
N ILE A 52 8.92 -2.29 2.88
CA ILE A 52 10.35 -2.35 2.54
C ILE A 52 11.18 -2.85 3.73
N LYS A 53 10.90 -2.36 4.95
CA LYS A 53 11.56 -2.82 6.18
C LYS A 53 11.33 -4.32 6.42
N CYS A 54 10.13 -4.83 6.12
CA CYS A 54 9.80 -6.26 6.13
C CYS A 54 10.41 -7.05 4.96
N ARG A 55 11.17 -6.41 4.06
CA ARG A 55 11.77 -7.03 2.86
C ARG A 55 10.75 -7.66 1.90
N LEU A 56 9.54 -7.11 1.85
CA LEU A 56 8.45 -7.62 1.01
C LEU A 56 8.35 -6.92 -0.33
N ILE A 57 8.96 -5.74 -0.42
CA ILE A 57 8.96 -4.88 -1.60
C ILE A 57 10.40 -4.43 -1.84
N ASP A 58 10.85 -4.54 -3.08
CA ASP A 58 12.07 -3.87 -3.55
C ASP A 58 11.78 -2.36 -3.67
N PRO A 59 12.55 -1.46 -3.04
CA PRO A 59 12.36 -0.02 -3.17
C PRO A 59 12.25 0.47 -4.61
N ASP A 60 12.95 -0.16 -5.56
CA ASP A 60 12.95 0.22 -6.97
C ASP A 60 11.66 -0.20 -7.70
N SER A 61 10.85 -1.06 -7.08
CA SER A 61 9.53 -1.47 -7.60
C SER A 61 8.39 -0.55 -7.18
N VAL A 62 8.65 0.43 -6.29
CA VAL A 62 7.64 1.38 -5.83
C VAL A 62 7.34 2.40 -6.92
N ILE A 63 6.07 2.51 -7.29
CA ILE A 63 5.60 3.55 -8.21
C ILE A 63 4.95 4.69 -7.45
N VAL A 64 4.85 5.86 -8.08
CA VAL A 64 4.21 7.05 -7.50
C VAL A 64 2.99 7.43 -8.35
N ILE A 65 1.83 7.49 -7.69
CA ILE A 65 0.53 7.84 -8.28
C ILE A 65 0.05 9.10 -7.57
N ASP A 66 -0.04 10.22 -8.28
CA ASP A 66 -0.47 11.51 -7.71
C ASP A 66 0.27 11.89 -6.41
N CYS A 67 1.61 11.84 -6.46
CA CYS A 67 2.53 12.07 -5.33
C CYS A 67 2.38 11.08 -4.16
N VAL A 68 1.67 9.96 -4.34
CA VAL A 68 1.49 8.93 -3.33
C VAL A 68 2.24 7.66 -3.76
N PRO A 69 3.16 7.14 -2.95
CA PRO A 69 3.87 5.91 -3.27
C PRO A 69 2.92 4.70 -3.13
N HIS A 70 3.09 3.75 -4.04
CA HIS A 70 2.24 2.58 -4.17
C HIS A 70 3.07 1.35 -4.57
N ALA A 71 2.68 0.19 -4.02
CA ALA A 71 3.20 -1.11 -4.42
C ALA A 71 2.17 -2.20 -4.14
N GLN A 72 2.33 -3.34 -4.83
CA GLN A 72 1.55 -4.54 -4.59
C GLN A 72 2.49 -5.72 -4.30
N VAL A 73 2.07 -6.58 -3.38
CA VAL A 73 2.77 -7.82 -3.04
C VAL A 73 1.92 -9.00 -3.46
N PHE A 74 2.54 -10.01 -4.07
CA PHE A 74 1.93 -11.30 -4.39
C PHE A 74 2.90 -12.41 -3.96
N ARG A 75 2.43 -13.35 -3.15
CA ARG A 75 3.17 -14.56 -2.75
C ARG A 75 2.41 -15.79 -3.21
N VAL A 76 3.15 -16.82 -3.61
CA VAL A 76 2.64 -18.13 -4.06
C VAL A 76 3.15 -19.21 -3.14
#